data_AF-K3W9U6-F1
#
_entry.id   AF-K3W9U6-F1
#
_cell.length_a   1.000
_cell.length_b   1.000
_cell.length_c   1.000
_cell.angle_alpha   90.00
_cell.angle_beta   90.00
_cell.angle_gamma   90.00
#
_symmetry.space_group_name_H-M   'P 1'
#
loop_
_entity.id
_entity.type
_entity.pdbx_description
1 polymer ?
#
loop_
_entity_poly.entity_id
_entity_poly.type
_entity_poly.pdbx_seq_one_letter_code
_entity_poly.pdbx_strand_id
1 'polypeptide(L)'
;MASSDLRPMYKKLLKLAQTLPADKRQTTVEQIRREFRTHNGTKDPKEIAALLARAQSSIGYLKIVTPRATSDAGVKNYVYIKGKRVEAAGAAEDGARYKTADYNAQMQRHVQLLRRQHFMDRK
;
A
#
# COMPACT_ATOMS: atom_id res chain seq x y z
N MET A 1 -22.32 -2.37 -15.16
CA MET A 1 -20.88 -2.62 -14.93
C MET A 1 -20.09 -1.40 -14.43
N ALA A 2 -20.61 -0.17 -14.49
CA ALA A 2 -19.83 1.02 -14.10
C ALA A 2 -19.81 1.35 -12.58
N SER A 3 -20.81 0.90 -11.81
CA SER A 3 -20.94 1.24 -10.38
C SER A 3 -19.98 0.46 -9.46
N SER A 4 -19.57 -0.74 -9.86
CA SER A 4 -18.64 -1.58 -9.08
C SER A 4 -17.24 -0.99 -9.00
N ASP A 5 -16.81 -0.25 -10.02
CA ASP A 5 -15.45 0.30 -10.13
C ASP A 5 -15.28 1.66 -9.44
N LEU A 6 -16.36 2.43 -9.29
CA LEU A 6 -16.34 3.76 -8.68
C LEU A 6 -15.96 3.73 -7.20
N ARG A 7 -16.51 2.78 -6.42
CA ARG A 7 -16.29 2.71 -4.97
C ARG A 7 -14.83 2.37 -4.61
N PRO A 8 -14.17 1.39 -5.24
CA PRO A 8 -12.73 1.16 -5.09
C PRO A 8 -11.89 2.39 -5.47
N MET A 9 -12.26 3.09 -6.54
CA MET A 9 -11.53 4.26 -7.03
C MET A 9 -11.59 5.43 -6.03
N TYR A 10 -12.79 5.73 -5.54
CA TYR A 10 -13.02 6.74 -4.50
C TYR A 10 -12.20 6.44 -3.24
N LYS A 11 -12.20 5.19 -2.77
CA LYS A 11 -11.39 4.78 -1.61
C LYS A 11 -9.89 4.97 -1.86
N LYS A 12 -9.39 4.64 -3.06
CA LYS A 12 -7.98 4.84 -3.43
C LYS A 12 -7.61 6.32 -3.43
N LEU A 13 -8.44 7.18 -4.02
CA LEU A 13 -8.24 8.62 -4.02
C LEU A 13 -8.18 9.19 -2.60
N LEU A 14 -9.13 8.84 -1.74
CA LEU A 14 -9.13 9.28 -0.35
C LEU A 14 -7.87 8.83 0.40
N LYS A 15 -7.45 7.57 0.22
CA LYS A 15 -6.25 7.04 0.88
C LYS A 15 -4.98 7.78 0.44
N LEU A 16 -4.86 8.12 -0.84
CA LEU A 16 -3.73 8.91 -1.36
C LEU A 16 -3.78 10.37 -0.91
N ALA A 17 -4.97 10.98 -0.91
CA ALA A 17 -5.13 12.34 -0.41
C ALA A 17 -4.76 12.45 1.07
N GLN A 18 -5.05 11.42 1.88
CA GLN A 18 -4.64 11.35 3.28
C GLN A 18 -3.12 11.29 3.50
N THR A 19 -2.34 10.85 2.50
CA THR A 19 -0.87 10.82 2.59
C THR A 19 -0.21 12.16 2.24
N LEU A 20 -0.98 13.16 1.79
CA LEU A 20 -0.46 14.50 1.53
C LEU A 20 -0.04 15.21 2.84
N PRO A 21 0.86 16.21 2.74
CA PRO A 21 1.19 17.12 3.84
C PRO A 21 -0.07 17.74 4.48
N ALA A 22 -0.02 18.00 5.79
CA ALA A 22 -1.17 18.43 6.59
C ALA A 22 -1.92 19.61 5.96
N ASP A 23 -1.19 20.61 5.47
CA ASP A 23 -1.70 21.85 4.90
C ASP A 23 -2.62 21.62 3.68
N LYS A 24 -2.34 20.60 2.87
CA LYS A 24 -3.09 20.29 1.63
C LYS A 24 -4.05 19.13 1.77
N ARG A 25 -3.98 18.40 2.89
CA ARG A 25 -4.72 17.14 3.09
C ARG A 25 -6.23 17.38 3.15
N GLN A 26 -6.67 18.28 4.02
CA GLN A 26 -8.10 18.51 4.25
C GLN A 26 -8.78 19.07 3.01
N THR A 27 -8.16 20.08 2.38
CA THR A 27 -8.67 20.72 1.16
C THR A 27 -8.83 19.72 0.02
N THR A 28 -7.83 18.87 -0.21
CA THR A 28 -7.88 17.85 -1.27
C THR A 28 -8.96 16.79 -0.97
N VAL A 29 -9.09 16.35 0.28
CA VAL A 29 -10.11 15.38 0.68
C VAL A 29 -11.53 15.94 0.50
N GLU A 30 -11.75 17.20 0.86
CA GLU A 30 -13.04 17.87 0.69
C GLU A 30 -13.38 18.07 -0.79
N GLN A 31 -12.38 18.44 -1.60
CA GLN A 31 -12.56 18.56 -3.05
C GLN A 31 -12.99 17.22 -3.67
N ILE A 32 -12.30 16.13 -3.34
CA ILE A 32 -12.66 14.77 -3.82
C ILE A 32 -14.09 14.42 -3.38
N ARG A 33 -14.45 14.69 -2.13
CA ARG A 33 -15.81 14.41 -1.63
C ARG A 33 -16.86 15.23 -2.37
N ARG A 34 -16.57 16.51 -2.64
CA ARG A 34 -17.49 17.42 -3.34
C ARG A 34 -17.71 16.93 -4.78
N GLU A 35 -16.63 16.66 -5.52
CA GLU A 35 -16.71 16.20 -6.91
C GLU A 35 -17.53 14.90 -7.04
N PHE A 36 -17.29 13.90 -6.18
CA PHE A 36 -18.06 12.65 -6.21
C PHE A 36 -19.53 12.84 -5.83
N ARG A 37 -19.85 13.78 -4.93
CA ARG A 37 -21.25 14.08 -4.58
C ARG A 37 -21.98 14.79 -5.72
N THR A 38 -21.32 15.74 -6.39
CA THR A 38 -21.89 16.47 -7.53
C THR A 38 -22.27 15.53 -8.67
N HIS A 39 -21.47 14.48 -8.91
CA HIS A 39 -21.69 13.51 -9.99
C HIS A 39 -22.39 12.20 -9.56
N ASN A 40 -23.03 12.17 -8.40
CA ASN A 40 -23.69 10.95 -7.89
C ASN A 40 -24.93 10.55 -8.71
N GLY A 41 -25.61 11.52 -9.33
CA GLY A 41 -26.84 11.30 -10.09
C GLY A 41 -26.64 10.95 -11.57
N THR A 42 -25.41 11.02 -12.06
CA THR A 42 -25.10 10.86 -13.49
C THR A 42 -25.29 9.41 -13.94
N LYS A 43 -26.16 9.19 -14.93
CA LYS A 43 -26.50 7.87 -15.48
C LYS A 43 -26.01 7.65 -16.91
N ASP A 44 -25.50 8.68 -17.57
CA ASP A 44 -24.96 8.57 -18.92
C ASP A 44 -23.62 7.81 -18.90
N PRO A 45 -23.51 6.67 -19.61
CA PRO A 45 -22.27 5.90 -19.66
C PRO A 45 -21.07 6.68 -20.20
N LYS A 46 -21.27 7.64 -21.12
CA LYS A 46 -20.17 8.42 -21.71
C LYS A 46 -19.56 9.37 -20.68
N GLU A 47 -20.40 10.04 -19.92
CA GLU A 47 -19.97 10.95 -18.86
C GLU A 47 -19.27 10.19 -17.72
N ILE A 48 -19.78 9.02 -17.35
CA ILE A 48 -19.15 8.16 -16.35
C ILE A 48 -17.75 7.74 -16.81
N ALA A 49 -17.56 7.38 -18.08
CA ALA A 49 -16.25 7.02 -18.61
C ALA A 49 -15.25 8.20 -18.56
N ALA A 50 -15.71 9.42 -18.89
CA ALA A 50 -14.89 10.61 -18.81
C ALA A 50 -14.49 10.94 -17.36
N LEU A 51 -15.42 10.82 -16.40
CA LEU A 51 -15.15 11.01 -14.98
C LEU A 51 -14.17 9.97 -14.43
N LEU A 52 -14.30 8.71 -14.86
CA LEU A 52 -13.36 7.64 -14.51
C LEU A 52 -11.96 7.91 -15.04
N ALA A 53 -11.83 8.36 -16.29
CA ALA A 53 -10.53 8.72 -16.86
C ALA A 53 -9.88 9.87 -16.07
N ARG A 54 -10.64 10.92 -15.74
CA ARG A 54 -10.16 12.03 -14.90
C ARG A 54 -9.71 11.54 -13.51
N ALA A 55 -10.47 10.64 -12.88
CA ALA A 55 -10.11 10.05 -11.59
C ALA A 55 -8.82 9.20 -11.67
N GLN A 56 -8.57 8.52 -12.79
CA GLN A 56 -7.33 7.77 -13.01
C GLN A 56 -6.13 8.71 -13.13
N SER A 57 -6.27 9.81 -13.88
CA SER A 57 -5.21 10.82 -14.01
C SER A 57 -4.88 11.46 -12.65
N SER A 58 -5.88 11.78 -11.83
CA SER A 58 -5.64 12.35 -10.50
C SER A 58 -5.00 11.35 -9.54
N ILE A 59 -5.34 10.06 -9.62
CA ILE A 59 -4.60 9.00 -8.90
C ILE A 59 -3.13 8.97 -9.35
N GLY A 60 -2.87 9.05 -10.66
CA GLY A 60 -1.52 9.07 -11.22
C GLY A 60 -0.70 10.24 -10.67
N TYR A 61 -1.27 11.44 -10.73
CA TYR A 61 -0.66 12.65 -10.19
C TYR A 61 -0.39 12.53 -8.68
N LEU A 62 -1.39 12.12 -7.90
CA LEU A 62 -1.23 11.98 -6.44
C LEU A 62 -0.12 10.99 -6.10
N LYS A 63 0.00 9.86 -6.81
CA LYS A 63 1.09 8.90 -6.61
C LYS A 63 2.48 9.49 -6.86
N ILE A 64 2.60 10.44 -7.79
CA ILE A 64 3.87 11.12 -8.10
C ILE A 64 4.21 12.12 -6.99
N VAL A 65 3.21 12.88 -6.52
CA VAL A 65 3.41 13.96 -5.55
C VAL A 65 3.53 13.45 -4.12
N THR A 66 2.84 12.35 -3.77
CA THR A 66 2.92 11.78 -2.42
C THR A 66 4.11 10.83 -2.34
N PRO A 67 5.11 11.09 -1.47
CA PRO A 67 6.17 10.13 -1.23
C PRO A 67 5.58 8.82 -0.73
N ARG A 68 5.96 7.71 -1.37
CA ARG A 68 5.48 6.39 -0.97
C ARG A 68 6.10 6.04 0.37
N ALA A 69 5.29 6.02 1.43
CA ALA A 69 5.73 5.51 2.72
C ALA A 69 6.14 4.03 2.55
N THR A 70 7.44 3.75 2.69
CA THR A 70 7.95 2.39 2.81
C THR A 70 7.50 1.87 4.16
N SER A 71 6.54 0.94 4.17
CA SER A 71 6.21 0.25 5.41
C SER A 71 7.20 -0.89 5.61
N ASP A 72 8.04 -0.81 6.62
CA ASP A 72 8.78 -1.96 7.16
C ASP A 72 7.87 -2.89 7.98
N ALA A 73 6.54 -2.71 7.89
CA ALA A 73 5.55 -3.54 8.55
C ALA A 73 5.72 -5.00 8.12
N GLY A 74 6.35 -5.80 8.99
CA GLY A 74 6.67 -7.22 8.76
C GLY A 74 8.15 -7.52 8.47
N VAL A 75 9.02 -6.51 8.35
CA VAL A 75 10.48 -6.70 8.29
C VAL A 75 11.00 -6.84 9.71
N LYS A 76 11.12 -8.08 10.18
CA LYS A 76 11.84 -8.38 11.42
C LYS A 76 13.34 -8.45 11.12
N ASN A 77 14.11 -7.57 11.75
CA ASN A 77 15.57 -7.63 11.74
C ASN A 77 16.01 -8.63 12.82
N TYR A 78 16.80 -9.63 12.42
CA TYR A 78 17.36 -10.61 13.35
C TYR A 78 18.88 -10.42 13.42
N VAL A 79 19.45 -10.57 14.62
CA VAL A 79 20.89 -10.58 14.84
C VAL A 79 21.27 -11.97 15.35
N TYR A 80 22.37 -12.51 14.84
CA TYR A 80 22.93 -13.77 15.31
C TYR A 80 24.07 -13.50 16.29
N ILE A 81 23.87 -13.86 17.55
CA ILE A 81 24.88 -13.77 18.61
C ILE A 81 25.20 -15.19 19.04
N LYS A 82 26.48 -15.61 18.97
CA LYS A 82 26.95 -16.95 19.39
C LYS A 82 26.13 -18.10 18.77
N GLY A 83 25.78 -17.98 17.49
CA GLY A 83 25.01 -19.00 16.74
C GLY A 83 23.51 -19.06 17.07
N LYS A 84 22.99 -18.22 17.98
CA LYS A 84 21.56 -18.16 18.33
C LYS A 84 20.89 -16.92 17.72
N ARG A 85 19.65 -17.08 17.25
CA ARG A 85 18.83 -16.01 16.64
C ARG A 85 18.20 -15.13 17.72
N VAL A 86 18.44 -13.83 17.68
CA VAL A 86 17.85 -12.82 18.58
C VAL A 86 17.15 -11.75 17.75
N GLU A 87 15.96 -11.30 18.18
CA GLU A 87 15.26 -10.18 17.53
C GLU A 87 16.01 -8.86 17.82
N ALA A 88 16.31 -8.08 16.77
CA ALA A 88 17.18 -6.91 16.85
C ALA A 88 16.65 -5.76 17.74
N ALA A 89 15.38 -5.82 18.16
CA ALA A 89 14.74 -4.76 18.95
C ALA A 89 15.28 -4.63 20.39
N GLY A 90 16.10 -5.58 20.87
CA GLY A 90 16.57 -5.60 22.26
C GLY A 90 18.06 -5.90 22.45
N ALA A 91 18.88 -5.94 21.40
CA ALA A 91 20.30 -6.30 21.51
C ALA A 91 21.18 -5.28 20.79
N ALA A 92 21.29 -4.10 21.38
CA ALA A 92 22.29 -3.09 21.04
C ALA A 92 23.50 -3.14 21.98
N GLU A 93 23.82 -4.31 22.56
CA GLU A 93 25.04 -4.49 23.35
C GLU A 93 26.01 -5.46 22.67
N ASP A 94 27.21 -4.92 22.44
CA ASP A 94 28.50 -5.54 22.11
C ASP A 94 28.51 -6.91 21.41
N GLY A 95 28.90 -6.89 20.13
CA GLY A 95 29.38 -8.08 19.42
C GLY A 95 28.67 -8.46 18.12
N ALA A 96 27.77 -7.62 17.60
CA ALA A 96 27.08 -7.90 16.34
C ALA A 96 28.02 -7.72 15.13
N ARG A 97 28.64 -8.81 14.66
CA ARG A 97 29.65 -8.77 13.59
C ARG A 97 29.07 -8.66 12.16
N TYR A 98 27.81 -9.04 11.93
CA TYR A 98 27.19 -8.98 10.60
C TYR A 98 25.68 -8.67 10.65
N LYS A 99 25.24 -7.69 9.84
CA LYS A 99 23.83 -7.46 9.47
C LYS A 99 23.49 -8.34 8.26
N THR A 100 23.41 -9.65 8.45
CA THR A 100 23.09 -10.58 7.36
C THR A 100 21.58 -10.73 7.19
N ALA A 101 21.11 -10.75 5.95
CA ALA A 101 19.72 -11.09 5.66
C ALA A 101 19.43 -12.54 6.10
N ASP A 102 18.37 -12.76 6.89
CA ASP A 102 17.98 -14.09 7.37
C ASP A 102 17.38 -14.91 6.22
N TYR A 103 18.22 -15.75 5.60
CA TYR A 103 17.85 -16.66 4.52
C TYR A 103 16.72 -17.64 4.92
N ASN A 104 16.67 -18.08 6.18
CA ASN A 104 15.65 -19.02 6.65
C ASN A 104 14.28 -18.32 6.75
N ALA A 105 14.24 -17.09 7.27
CA ALA A 105 13.02 -16.29 7.32
C ALA A 105 12.54 -15.86 5.92
N GLN A 106 13.46 -15.66 4.97
CA GLN A 106 13.11 -15.43 3.57
C GLN A 106 12.54 -16.69 2.92
N MET A 107 13.13 -17.86 3.17
CA MET A 107 12.64 -19.14 2.65
C MET A 107 11.23 -19.47 3.16
N GLN A 108 10.96 -19.27 4.45
CA GLN A 108 9.63 -19.49 5.01
C GLN A 108 8.57 -18.56 4.39
N ARG A 109 8.90 -17.27 4.18
CA ARG A 109 8.03 -16.32 3.48
C ARG A 109 7.79 -16.73 2.03
N HIS A 110 8.84 -17.19 1.34
CA HIS A 110 8.75 -17.67 -0.03
C HIS A 110 7.79 -18.87 -0.15
N VAL A 111 7.94 -19.89 0.70
CA VAL A 111 7.03 -21.06 0.73
C VAL A 111 5.59 -20.64 1.04
N GLN A 112 5.39 -19.72 1.98
CA GLN A 112 4.06 -19.22 2.33
C GLN A 112 3.38 -18.49 1.14
N LEU A 113 4.15 -17.74 0.35
CA LEU A 113 3.64 -17.09 -0.86
C LEU A 113 3.25 -18.10 -1.94
N LEU A 114 4.07 -19.14 -2.15
CA LEU A 114 3.76 -20.21 -3.11
C LEU A 114 2.47 -20.97 -2.76
N ARG A 115 2.24 -21.24 -1.46
CA ARG A 115 1.00 -21.85 -0.98
C ARG A 115 -0.22 -20.94 -1.20
N ARG A 116 -0.10 -19.65 -0.90
CA ARG A 116 -1.18 -18.67 -1.16
C ARG A 116 -1.56 -18.55 -2.62
N GLN A 117 -0.61 -18.77 -3.52
CA GLN A 117 -0.83 -18.76 -4.97
C GLN A 117 -1.26 -20.14 -5.50
N HIS A 118 -1.51 -21.11 -4.60
CA HIS A 118 -1.88 -22.48 -4.92
C HIS A 118 -0.90 -23.15 -5.88
N PHE A 119 0.40 -22.85 -5.81
CA PHE A 119 1.41 -23.56 -6.60
C PHE A 119 1.74 -24.92 -6.00
N MET A 120 1.67 -25.05 -4.67
CA MET A 120 1.99 -26.29 -3.95
C MET A 120 0.76 -27.17 -3.65
N ASP A 121 -0.43 -26.58 -3.65
CA ASP A 121 -1.68 -27.22 -3.20
C ASP A 121 -2.66 -27.51 -4.37
N ARG A 122 -2.15 -27.57 -5.62
CA ARG A 122 -2.94 -28.05 -6.77
C ARG A 122 -3.06 -29.57 -6.69
N LYS A 123 -4.24 -30.06 -6.35
CA LYS A 123 -4.68 -31.42 -6.64
C LYS A 123 -5.53 -31.41 -7.90
#